data_AF-A0A0W0GK55-F1
#
_entry.id   AF-A0A0W0GK55-F1
#
_cell.length_a   1.000
_cell.length_b   1.000
_cell.length_c   1.000
_cell.angle_alpha   90.00
_cell.angle_beta   90.00
_cell.angle_gamma   90.00
#
_symmetry.space_group_name_H-M   'P 1'
#
loop_
_entity.id
_entity.type
_entity.pdbx_description
1 polymer ?
#
loop_
_entity_poly.entity_id
_entity_poly.type
_entity_poly.pdbx_seq_one_letter_code
_entity_poly.pdbx_strand_id
1 'polypeptide(L)'
;MEALLRIPFWIPLVLLLLIISLALGIHFDLIQFESVVGPYLLTHWMGWIGVGFLAVSVPAYSILKRFVKLRSKALLPAHIFGNILAFGLITIHFAQRLRFPDFDTGFLMYLMLSGLILTGMIKRFWYLPRINGILNYLHPGLALSLALTVPFHIARNLGLL
;
A
#
# COMPACT_ATOMS: atom_id res chain seq x y z
N MET A 1 -8.35 -2.92 28.40
CA MET A 1 -8.32 -2.05 27.19
C MET A 1 -6.89 -1.68 26.75
N GLU A 2 -5.83 -2.10 27.44
CA GLU A 2 -4.43 -1.86 27.06
C GLU A 2 -3.83 -2.89 26.08
N ALA A 3 -4.53 -3.99 25.78
CA ALA A 3 -4.03 -5.03 24.88
C ALA A 3 -4.11 -4.65 23.38
N LEU A 4 -5.06 -3.79 22.98
CA LEU A 4 -5.20 -3.31 21.59
C LEU A 4 -4.11 -2.30 21.18
N LEU A 5 -3.23 -1.94 22.11
CA LEU A 5 -2.30 -0.81 22.01
C LEU A 5 -0.92 -1.17 21.45
N ARG A 6 -0.61 -2.47 21.38
CA ARG A 6 0.66 -2.97 20.84
C ARG A 6 0.37 -4.02 19.79
N ILE A 7 0.20 -3.59 18.54
CA ILE A 7 0.32 -4.52 17.42
C ILE A 7 1.73 -5.11 17.50
N PRO A 8 1.88 -6.42 17.72
CA PRO A 8 3.20 -7.02 17.72
C PRO A 8 3.71 -7.07 16.28
N PHE A 9 5.01 -6.82 16.11
CA PHE A 9 5.68 -6.74 14.81
C PHE A 9 5.42 -7.94 13.90
N TRP A 10 5.29 -9.14 14.48
CA TRP A 10 5.10 -10.37 13.71
C TRP A 10 3.80 -10.41 12.92
N ILE A 11 2.71 -9.73 13.35
CA ILE A 11 1.44 -9.76 12.59
C ILE A 11 1.60 -9.09 11.22
N PRO A 12 1.99 -7.80 11.12
CA PRO A 12 2.19 -7.18 9.81
C PRO A 12 3.32 -7.84 9.01
N LEU A 13 4.35 -8.39 9.67
CA LEU A 13 5.38 -9.17 8.99
C LEU A 13 4.80 -10.42 8.32
N VAL A 14 4.05 -11.24 9.06
CA VAL A 14 3.38 -12.44 8.52
C VAL A 14 2.45 -12.06 7.38
N LEU A 15 1.68 -10.98 7.52
CA LEU A 15 0.79 -10.51 6.46
C LEU A 15 1.57 -10.11 5.20
N LEU A 16 2.70 -9.40 5.33
CA LEU A 16 3.56 -9.06 4.19
C LEU A 16 4.18 -10.30 3.54
N LEU A 17 4.63 -11.27 4.33
CA LEU A 17 5.15 -12.54 3.81
C LEU A 17 4.07 -13.29 3.04
N LEU A 18 2.84 -13.33 3.56
CA LEU A 18 1.70 -13.97 2.90
C LEU A 18 1.36 -13.28 1.57
N ILE A 19 1.37 -11.94 1.54
CA ILE A 19 1.20 -11.15 0.32
C ILE A 19 2.29 -11.47 -0.71
N ILE A 20 3.56 -11.50 -0.29
CA ILE A 20 4.68 -11.82 -1.18
C ILE A 20 4.58 -13.25 -1.71
N SER A 21 4.29 -14.23 -0.85
CA SER A 21 4.09 -15.62 -1.25
C SER A 21 2.94 -15.78 -2.25
N LEU A 22 1.82 -15.11 -2.01
CA LEU A 22 0.68 -15.10 -2.93
C LEU A 22 1.06 -14.45 -4.27
N ALA A 23 1.77 -13.33 -4.24
CA ALA A 23 2.26 -12.66 -5.44
C ALA A 23 3.20 -13.55 -6.27
N LEU A 24 4.12 -14.28 -5.62
CA LEU A 24 4.99 -15.24 -6.29
C LEU A 24 4.18 -16.40 -6.88
N GLY A 25 3.21 -16.94 -6.13
CA GLY A 25 2.32 -17.98 -6.64
C GLY A 25 1.54 -17.53 -7.88
N ILE A 26 1.06 -16.29 -7.90
CA ILE A 26 0.43 -15.70 -9.09
C ILE A 26 1.45 -15.49 -10.20
N HIS A 27 2.64 -14.97 -9.91
CA HIS A 27 3.66 -14.73 -10.94
C HIS A 27 4.06 -16.02 -11.69
N PHE A 28 4.25 -17.12 -10.96
CA PHE A 28 4.66 -18.43 -11.47
C PHE A 28 3.50 -19.36 -11.89
N ASP A 29 2.30 -18.82 -12.12
CA ASP A 29 1.13 -19.62 -12.55
C ASP A 29 0.66 -20.71 -11.57
N LEU A 30 1.14 -20.69 -10.32
CA LEU A 30 0.70 -21.63 -9.28
C LEU A 30 -0.71 -21.29 -8.76
N ILE A 31 -1.13 -20.03 -8.90
CA ILE A 31 -2.43 -19.51 -8.47
C ILE A 31 -2.98 -18.63 -9.59
N GLN A 32 -4.18 -18.96 -10.08
CA GLN A 32 -4.80 -18.26 -11.19
C GLN A 32 -5.90 -17.30 -10.69
N PHE A 33 -5.82 -16.03 -11.09
CA PHE A 33 -6.84 -15.00 -10.83
C PHE A 33 -7.38 -14.44 -12.16
N GLU A 34 -7.87 -15.33 -13.03
CA GLU A 34 -8.36 -14.98 -14.37
C GLU A 34 -9.86 -14.70 -14.41
N SER A 35 -10.52 -14.66 -13.25
CA SER A 35 -11.96 -14.38 -13.18
C SER A 35 -12.27 -12.97 -13.69
N VAL A 36 -13.13 -12.88 -14.71
CA VAL A 36 -13.63 -11.62 -15.24
C VAL A 36 -14.84 -11.17 -14.43
N VAL A 37 -14.87 -9.91 -14.00
CA VAL A 37 -16.00 -9.30 -13.30
C VAL A 37 -16.37 -8.02 -14.05
N GLY A 38 -17.50 -8.02 -14.76
CA GLY A 38 -17.86 -6.91 -15.64
C GLY A 38 -16.81 -6.72 -16.76
N PRO A 39 -16.33 -5.49 -17.02
CA PRO A 39 -15.38 -5.22 -18.12
C PRO A 39 -13.91 -5.55 -17.79
N TYR A 40 -13.58 -5.95 -16.56
CA TYR A 40 -12.20 -6.11 -16.12
C TYR A 40 -11.94 -7.44 -15.42
N LEU A 41 -10.68 -7.88 -15.41
CA LEU A 41 -10.22 -8.97 -14.55
C LEU A 41 -10.38 -8.61 -13.07
N LEU A 42 -10.64 -9.61 -12.24
CA LEU A 42 -10.76 -9.45 -10.79
C LEU A 42 -9.54 -8.74 -10.18
N THR A 43 -8.34 -9.05 -10.67
CA THR A 43 -7.09 -8.40 -10.24
C THR A 43 -7.07 -6.90 -10.53
N HIS A 44 -7.74 -6.44 -11.59
CA HIS A 44 -7.89 -5.01 -11.89
C HIS A 44 -8.80 -4.33 -10.87
N TRP A 45 -9.91 -4.96 -10.49
CA TRP A 45 -10.77 -4.46 -9.40
C TRP A 45 -10.04 -4.40 -8.06
N MET A 46 -9.20 -5.38 -7.76
CA MET A 46 -8.35 -5.36 -6.57
C MET A 46 -7.42 -4.13 -6.58
N GLY A 47 -6.81 -3.82 -7.73
CA GLY A 47 -6.04 -2.59 -7.93
C GLY A 47 -6.86 -1.33 -7.62
N TRP A 48 -8.06 -1.19 -8.18
CA TRP A 48 -8.95 -0.06 -7.92
C TRP A 48 -9.36 0.08 -6.45
N ILE A 49 -9.74 -1.03 -5.81
CA ILE A 49 -10.12 -1.04 -4.40
C ILE A 49 -8.93 -0.63 -3.53
N GLY A 50 -7.74 -1.18 -3.80
CA GLY A 50 -6.52 -0.85 -3.07
C GLY A 50 -6.14 0.63 -3.22
N VAL A 51 -6.09 1.14 -4.45
CA VAL A 51 -5.75 2.55 -4.74
C VAL A 51 -6.81 3.49 -4.16
N GLY A 52 -8.09 3.19 -4.31
CA GLY A 52 -9.19 3.98 -3.76
C GLY A 52 -9.13 4.04 -2.23
N PHE A 53 -8.86 2.91 -1.56
CA PHE A 53 -8.64 2.87 -0.12
C PHE A 53 -7.47 3.77 0.29
N LEU A 54 -6.32 3.69 -0.39
CA LEU A 54 -5.14 4.52 -0.08
C LEU A 54 -5.42 6.01 -0.29
N ALA A 55 -6.10 6.36 -1.39
CA ALA A 55 -6.45 7.74 -1.73
C ALA A 55 -7.28 8.42 -0.64
N VAL A 56 -8.11 7.66 0.09
CA VAL A 56 -8.91 8.18 1.21
C VAL A 56 -8.18 8.05 2.54
N SER A 57 -7.67 6.85 2.85
CA SER A 57 -7.16 6.53 4.19
C SER A 57 -5.86 7.25 4.55
N VAL A 58 -4.97 7.49 3.58
CA VAL A 58 -3.70 8.19 3.79
C VAL A 58 -3.92 9.66 4.20
N PRO A 59 -4.68 10.48 3.43
CA PRO A 59 -4.97 11.84 3.86
C PRO A 59 -5.85 11.87 5.12
N ALA A 60 -6.84 10.99 5.23
CA ALA A 60 -7.68 10.90 6.43
C ALA A 60 -6.84 10.67 7.69
N TYR A 61 -5.89 9.73 7.66
CA TYR A 61 -4.97 9.51 8.78
C TYR A 61 -4.12 10.74 9.08
N SER A 62 -3.59 11.42 8.06
CA SER A 62 -2.76 12.61 8.22
C SER A 62 -3.52 13.79 8.85
N ILE A 63 -4.80 13.94 8.51
CA ILE A 63 -5.72 14.95 9.05
C ILE A 63 -6.12 14.54 10.48
N LEU A 64 -6.73 13.36 10.65
CA LEU A 64 -7.31 12.92 11.91
C LEU A 64 -6.28 12.83 13.05
N LYS A 65 -5.03 12.46 12.75
CA LYS A 65 -3.96 12.44 13.78
C LYS A 65 -3.62 13.83 14.33
N ARG A 66 -3.90 14.91 13.59
CA ARG A 66 -3.66 16.30 14.01
C ARG A 66 -4.84 16.85 14.81
N PHE A 67 -6.07 16.52 14.40
CA PHE A 67 -7.28 17.05 15.03
C PHE A 67 -7.69 16.30 16.31
N VAL A 68 -7.36 15.01 16.44
CA VAL A 68 -7.81 14.19 17.57
C VAL A 68 -6.62 13.64 18.38
N LYS A 69 -6.11 14.45 19.33
CA LYS A 69 -4.98 14.10 20.21
C LYS A 69 -5.16 12.77 20.98
N LEU A 70 -6.40 12.36 21.27
CA LEU A 70 -6.71 11.20 22.12
C LEU A 70 -6.93 9.86 21.37
N ARG A 71 -6.97 9.82 20.03
CA ARG A 71 -7.31 8.60 19.25
C ARG A 71 -6.18 8.00 18.40
N SER A 72 -4.95 8.49 18.50
CA SER A 72 -3.78 7.94 17.77
C SER A 72 -3.61 6.43 17.98
N LYS A 73 -4.00 5.94 19.16
CA LYS A 73 -3.95 4.54 19.58
C LYS A 73 -4.78 3.59 18.70
N ALA A 74 -5.95 4.03 18.21
CA ALA A 74 -6.81 3.22 17.34
C ALA A 74 -6.58 3.53 15.84
N LEU A 75 -6.22 4.77 15.52
CA LEU A 75 -5.94 5.20 14.14
C LEU A 75 -4.69 4.52 13.57
N LEU A 76 -3.66 4.33 14.39
CA LEU A 76 -2.40 3.75 13.93
C LEU A 76 -2.54 2.27 13.51
N PRO A 77 -3.21 1.38 14.28
CA PRO A 77 -3.51 0.04 13.81
C PRO A 77 -4.30 -0.01 12.52
N ALA A 78 -5.37 0.77 12.42
CA ALA A 78 -6.18 0.84 11.21
C ALA A 78 -5.35 1.31 10.00
N HIS A 79 -4.48 2.30 10.19
CA HIS A 79 -3.57 2.78 9.17
C HIS A 79 -2.58 1.69 8.74
N ILE A 80 -1.91 1.01 9.66
CA ILE A 80 -0.93 -0.03 9.32
C ILE A 80 -1.62 -1.18 8.58
N PHE A 81 -2.67 -1.77 9.16
CA PHE A 81 -3.34 -2.92 8.57
C PHE A 81 -4.05 -2.60 7.27
N GLY A 82 -4.80 -1.51 7.24
CA GLY A 82 -5.49 -1.06 6.03
C GLY A 82 -4.51 -0.84 4.87
N ASN A 83 -3.38 -0.19 5.12
CA ASN A 83 -2.37 0.05 4.09
C ASN A 83 -1.67 -1.24 3.63
N ILE A 84 -1.38 -2.19 4.54
CA ILE A 84 -0.79 -3.48 4.15
C ILE A 84 -1.80 -4.31 3.33
N LEU A 85 -3.08 -4.31 3.70
CA LEU A 85 -4.12 -5.00 2.92
C LEU A 85 -4.28 -4.37 1.54
N ALA A 86 -4.34 -3.04 1.45
CA ALA A 86 -4.40 -2.33 0.17
C ALA A 86 -3.14 -2.57 -0.67
N PHE A 87 -1.96 -2.60 -0.05
CA PHE A 87 -0.73 -3.02 -0.70
C PHE A 87 -0.83 -4.44 -1.23
N GLY A 88 -1.37 -5.38 -0.47
CA GLY A 88 -1.61 -6.75 -0.93
C GLY A 88 -2.49 -6.84 -2.17
N LEU A 89 -3.61 -6.10 -2.20
CA LEU A 89 -4.48 -6.04 -3.38
C LEU A 89 -3.76 -5.51 -4.62
N ILE A 90 -2.96 -4.45 -4.44
CA ILE A 90 -2.17 -3.85 -5.51
C ILE A 90 -1.03 -4.78 -5.94
N THR A 91 -0.34 -5.45 -5.01
CA THR A 91 0.70 -6.43 -5.33
C THR A 91 0.13 -7.59 -6.15
N ILE A 92 -1.06 -8.10 -5.82
CA ILE A 92 -1.74 -9.14 -6.60
C ILE A 92 -2.04 -8.65 -8.02
N HIS A 93 -2.53 -7.41 -8.16
CA HIS A 93 -2.72 -6.77 -9.46
C HIS A 93 -1.42 -6.72 -10.28
N PHE A 94 -0.31 -6.32 -9.66
CA PHE A 94 0.99 -6.25 -10.33
C PHE A 94 1.63 -7.61 -10.60
N ALA A 95 1.43 -8.61 -9.75
CA ALA A 95 2.02 -9.95 -9.89
C ALA A 95 1.63 -10.60 -11.23
N GLN A 96 0.37 -10.43 -11.65
CA GLN A 96 -0.10 -10.89 -12.95
C GLN A 96 0.54 -10.09 -14.10
N ARG A 97 0.73 -8.78 -13.92
CA ARG A 97 1.31 -7.88 -14.93
C ARG A 97 2.82 -8.07 -15.12
N LEU A 98 3.57 -8.46 -14.08
CA LEU A 98 5.03 -8.63 -14.13
C LEU A 98 5.51 -9.71 -15.12
N ARG A 99 4.60 -10.54 -15.64
CA ARG A 99 4.91 -11.47 -16.75
C ARG A 99 5.20 -10.76 -18.06
N PHE A 100 4.63 -9.58 -18.25
CA PHE A 100 4.82 -8.70 -19.40
C PHE A 100 5.20 -7.32 -18.88
N PRO A 101 6.45 -7.14 -18.42
CA PRO A 101 6.84 -5.96 -17.66
C PRO A 101 6.84 -4.71 -18.54
N ASP A 102 5.84 -3.86 -18.32
CA ASP A 102 5.86 -2.48 -18.78
C ASP A 102 6.31 -1.56 -17.65
N PHE A 103 7.42 -0.86 -17.85
CA PHE A 103 7.94 0.15 -16.92
C PHE A 103 7.19 1.47 -17.09
N ASP A 104 5.90 1.45 -16.77
CA ASP A 104 5.02 2.61 -16.88
C ASP A 104 4.87 3.37 -15.55
N THR A 105 3.98 4.35 -15.54
CA THR A 105 3.65 5.13 -14.34
C THR A 105 3.03 4.25 -13.23
N GLY A 106 2.38 3.15 -13.58
CA GLY A 106 1.86 2.18 -12.61
C GLY A 106 2.99 1.46 -11.88
N PHE A 107 4.01 0.99 -12.61
CA PHE A 107 5.19 0.39 -11.98
C PHE A 107 5.88 1.34 -11.00
N LEU A 108 6.04 2.62 -11.39
CA LEU A 108 6.59 3.64 -10.49
C LEU A 108 5.74 3.82 -9.22
N MET A 109 4.41 3.86 -9.36
CA MET A 109 3.48 3.90 -8.22
C MET A 109 3.63 2.69 -7.31
N TYR A 110 3.81 1.49 -7.87
CA TYR A 110 4.06 0.27 -7.10
C TYR A 110 5.35 0.34 -6.29
N LEU A 111 6.44 0.87 -6.87
CA LEU A 111 7.69 1.10 -6.14
C LEU A 111 7.53 2.12 -5.02
N MET A 112 6.83 3.24 -5.28
CA MET A 112 6.56 4.26 -4.27
C MET A 112 5.74 3.69 -3.11
N LEU A 113 4.71 2.91 -3.40
CA LEU A 113 3.89 2.25 -2.39
C LEU A 113 4.69 1.22 -1.59
N SER A 114 5.51 0.41 -2.24
CA SER A 114 6.41 -0.54 -1.57
C SER A 114 7.36 0.19 -0.61
N GLY A 115 7.94 1.31 -1.05
CA GLY A 115 8.74 2.19 -0.20
C GLY A 115 7.94 2.78 0.97
N LEU A 116 6.67 3.14 0.76
CA LEU A 116 5.81 3.67 1.82
C LEU A 116 5.55 2.62 2.91
N ILE A 117 5.24 1.39 2.52
CA ILE A 117 5.06 0.26 3.43
C ILE A 117 6.36 -0.03 4.18
N LEU A 118 7.49 -0.15 3.47
CA LEU A 118 8.79 -0.43 4.07
C LEU A 118 9.21 0.65 5.08
N THR A 119 9.15 1.92 4.68
CA THR A 119 9.49 3.04 5.57
C THR A 119 8.53 3.13 6.76
N GLY A 120 7.23 2.84 6.57
CA GLY A 120 6.25 2.77 7.65
C GLY A 120 6.56 1.68 8.67
N MET A 121 6.93 0.48 8.19
CA MET A 121 7.35 -0.65 9.02
C MET A 121 8.59 -0.32 9.83
N ILE A 122 9.63 0.25 9.19
CA ILE A 122 10.86 0.66 9.87
C ILE A 122 10.54 1.70 10.95
N LYS A 123 9.83 2.78 10.61
CA LYS A 123 9.47 3.82 11.61
C LYS A 123 8.68 3.28 12.79
N ARG A 124 7.83 2.27 12.57
CA ARG A 124 6.97 1.72 13.60
C ARG A 124 7.70 0.73 14.52
N PHE A 125 8.50 -0.17 13.95
CA PHE A 125 9.03 -1.33 14.67
C PHE A 125 10.54 -1.30 14.88
N TRP A 126 11.27 -0.54 14.07
CA TRP A 126 12.73 -0.39 14.14
C TRP A 126 13.10 1.08 14.29
N TYR A 127 13.06 1.58 15.53
CA TYR A 127 13.56 2.91 15.83
C TYR A 127 15.08 2.95 15.61
N LEU A 128 15.49 3.49 14.46
CA LEU A 128 16.89 3.62 14.05
C LEU A 128 17.28 5.11 14.05
N PRO A 129 17.90 5.64 15.12
CA PRO A 129 18.13 7.08 15.29
C PRO A 129 18.87 7.73 14.11
N ARG A 130 19.86 7.02 13.55
CA ARG A 130 20.70 7.49 12.44
C ARG A 130 19.91 7.80 11.17
N ILE A 131 18.80 7.10 10.92
CA ILE A 131 17.99 7.27 9.71
C ILE A 131 16.61 7.85 10.00
N ASN A 132 16.25 8.07 11.27
CA ASN A 132 14.93 8.56 11.65
C ASN A 132 14.61 9.93 11.01
N GLY A 133 15.62 10.81 10.91
CA GLY A 133 15.50 12.07 10.17
C GLY A 133 15.08 11.83 8.72
N ILE A 134 15.81 10.98 8.01
CA ILE A 134 15.53 10.62 6.60
C ILE A 134 14.12 10.03 6.47
N LEU A 135 13.73 9.08 7.34
CA LEU A 135 12.41 8.45 7.31
C LEU A 135 11.27 9.43 7.65
N ASN A 136 11.54 10.50 8.39
CA ASN A 136 10.56 11.56 8.66
C ASN A 136 10.28 12.44 7.45
N TYR A 137 11.19 12.52 6.49
CA TYR A 137 10.97 13.17 5.20
C TYR A 137 10.49 12.20 4.13
N LEU A 138 11.15 11.04 4.01
CA LEU A 138 10.90 10.08 2.94
C LEU A 138 9.49 9.48 3.00
N HIS A 139 9.02 9.07 4.19
CA HIS A 139 7.70 8.44 4.32
C HIS A 139 6.54 9.38 3.88
N PRO A 140 6.39 10.59 4.45
CA PRO A 140 5.36 11.51 3.96
C PRO A 140 5.63 12.02 2.54
N GLY A 141 6.90 12.11 2.10
CA GLY A 141 7.25 12.45 0.73
C GLY A 141 6.73 11.43 -0.27
N LEU A 142 6.95 10.13 -0.03
CA LEU A 142 6.41 9.03 -0.84
C LEU A 142 4.87 9.04 -0.87
N ALA A 143 4.24 9.30 0.28
CA ALA A 143 2.79 9.40 0.35
C ALA A 143 2.25 10.57 -0.50
N LEU A 144 2.90 11.73 -0.44
CA LEU A 144 2.55 12.90 -1.26
C LEU A 144 2.78 12.62 -2.74
N SER A 145 3.93 12.05 -3.11
CA SER A 145 4.23 11.68 -4.49
C SER A 145 3.18 10.70 -5.03
N LEU A 146 2.82 9.67 -4.28
CA LEU A 146 1.76 8.74 -4.67
C LEU A 146 0.41 9.45 -4.86
N ALA A 147 0.04 10.34 -3.93
CA ALA A 147 -1.21 11.11 -4.03
C ALA A 147 -1.26 12.02 -5.25
N LEU A 148 -0.12 12.53 -5.72
CA LEU A 148 -0.01 13.32 -6.94
C LEU A 148 0.01 12.44 -8.19
N THR A 149 0.77 11.34 -8.18
CA THR A 149 0.92 10.47 -9.36
C THR A 149 -0.34 9.68 -9.69
N VAL A 150 -1.13 9.25 -8.69
CA VAL A 150 -2.36 8.46 -8.90
C VAL A 150 -3.34 9.15 -9.86
N PRO A 151 -3.75 10.42 -9.64
CA PRO A 151 -4.62 11.13 -10.58
C PRO A 151 -4.06 11.21 -12.01
N PHE A 152 -2.76 11.48 -12.17
CA PHE A 152 -2.13 11.53 -13.51
C PHE A 152 -2.15 10.16 -14.20
N HIS A 153 -1.84 9.09 -13.46
CA HIS A 153 -1.89 7.73 -13.99
C HIS A 153 -3.30 7.37 -14.44
N ILE A 154 -4.33 7.71 -13.63
CA ILE A 154 -5.72 7.48 -13.98
C ILE A 154 -6.11 8.30 -15.22
N ALA A 155 -5.81 9.60 -15.25
CA ALA A 155 -6.16 10.47 -16.37
C ALA A 155 -5.54 9.99 -17.69
N ARG A 156 -4.27 9.59 -17.67
CA ARG A 156 -3.58 9.02 -18.84
C ARG A 156 -4.23 7.73 -19.33
N ASN A 157 -4.57 6.80 -18.43
CA ASN A 157 -5.21 5.53 -18.82
C ASN A 157 -6.66 5.71 -19.30
N LEU A 158 -7.31 6.82 -18.94
CA LEU A 158 -8.61 7.22 -19.47
C LEU A 158 -8.53 8.00 -20.80
N GLY A 159 -7.32 8.26 -21.31
CA GLY A 159 -7.12 9.04 -22.53
C GLY A 159 -7.43 10.53 -22.38
N LEU A 160 -7.43 11.06 -21.15
CA LEU A 160 -7.67 12.48 -20.87
C LEU A 160 -6.41 13.34 -21.01
N LEU A 161 -5.23 12.71 -21.02
CA LEU A 161 -3.90 13.32 -21.12
C LEU A 161 -2.93 12.40 -21.89
#